data_AF-A0A963C0N7-F1
#
_entry.id   AF-A0A963C0N7-F1
#
_cell.length_a   1.000
_cell.length_b   1.000
_cell.length_c   1.000
_cell.angle_alpha   90.00
_cell.angle_beta   90.00
_cell.angle_gamma   90.00
#
_symmetry.space_group_name_H-M   'P 1'
#
loop_
_entity.id
_entity.type
_entity.pdbx_description
1 polymer ?
#
loop_
_entity_poly.entity_id
_entity_poly.type
_entity_poly.pdbx_seq_one_letter_code
_entity_poly.pdbx_strand_id
1 'polypeptide(L)'
;MAILLASLQTSTVLSPPRVLIHGVAGIGKSTFAASADAPMFVLTEDGLGKLQVPHFPLATSYAKVAEALDALLDEDHSYSTVVVDSVDWLEPLIWAEACRRNG
;
A
#
# COMPACT_ATOMS: atom_id res chain seq x y z
N MET A 1 25.92 -15.63 31.95
CA MET A 1 25.98 -14.16 31.74
C MET A 1 24.55 -13.65 31.70
N ALA A 2 24.23 -12.61 32.48
CA ALA A 2 22.87 -12.04 32.55
C ALA A 2 22.65 -11.06 31.39
N ILE A 3 21.48 -11.11 30.77
CA ILE A 3 21.02 -10.11 29.80
C ILE A 3 20.59 -8.85 30.57
N LEU A 4 21.01 -7.66 30.13
CA LEU A 4 20.77 -6.36 30.80
C LEU A 4 20.14 -5.35 29.83
N LEU A 5 19.37 -4.37 30.32
CA LEU A 5 18.84 -3.29 29.47
C LEU A 5 19.96 -2.49 28.76
N ALA A 6 21.14 -2.40 29.37
CA ALA A 6 22.30 -1.76 28.78
C ALA A 6 22.84 -2.51 27.54
N SER A 7 22.47 -3.78 27.32
CA SER A 7 22.88 -4.54 26.14
C SER A 7 21.89 -4.45 24.97
N LEU A 8 20.91 -3.53 25.04
CA LEU A 8 20.03 -3.24 23.91
C LEU A 8 20.84 -2.74 22.72
N GLN A 9 20.54 -3.27 21.55
CA GLN A 9 21.13 -2.87 20.28
C GLN A 9 20.03 -2.32 19.39
N THR A 10 20.33 -1.24 18.67
CA THR A 10 19.43 -0.65 17.69
C THR A 10 20.01 -0.87 16.30
N SER A 11 19.20 -1.41 15.39
CA SER A 11 19.58 -1.53 13.99
C SER A 11 19.78 -0.14 13.38
N THR A 12 20.89 0.04 12.66
CA THR A 12 21.29 1.34 12.09
C THR A 12 20.80 1.55 10.66
N VAL A 13 20.33 0.50 10.00
CA VAL A 13 19.79 0.54 8.63
C VAL A 13 18.38 -0.03 8.65
N LEU A 14 17.41 0.80 8.26
CA LEU A 14 16.02 0.40 8.09
C LEU A 14 15.66 0.59 6.62
N SER A 15 15.20 -0.49 5.97
CA SER A 15 14.58 -0.43 4.65
C SER A 15 13.06 -0.20 4.80
N PRO A 16 12.40 0.48 3.85
CA PRO A 16 10.95 0.58 3.84
C PRO A 16 10.30 -0.81 3.97
N PRO A 17 9.48 -1.05 5.00
CA PRO A 17 8.87 -2.36 5.21
C PRO A 17 7.76 -2.60 4.19
N ARG A 18 7.59 -3.85 3.78
CA ARG A 18 6.40 -4.31 3.06
C ARG A 18 5.44 -4.92 4.07
N VAL A 19 4.26 -4.33 4.22
CA VAL A 19 3.27 -4.73 5.22
C VAL A 19 2.02 -5.23 4.53
N LEU A 20 1.54 -6.41 4.93
CA LEU A 20 0.24 -6.94 4.52
C LEU A 20 -0.69 -6.92 5.72
N ILE A 21 -1.85 -6.28 5.57
CA ILE A 21 -2.88 -6.18 6.60
C ILE A 21 -4.09 -6.99 6.12
N HIS A 22 -4.45 -8.04 6.86
CA HIS A 22 -5.57 -8.91 6.54
C HIS A 22 -6.56 -8.98 7.70
N GLY A 23 -7.84 -9.04 7.37
CA GLY A 23 -8.93 -9.13 8.35
C GLY A 23 -10.28 -8.84 7.72
N VAL A 24 -11.35 -9.12 8.47
CA VAL A 24 -12.73 -8.95 8.03
C VAL A 24 -13.08 -7.50 7.65
N ALA A 25 -14.17 -7.31 6.90
CA ALA A 25 -14.67 -5.99 6.55
C ALA A 25 -14.96 -5.15 7.80
N GLY A 26 -14.67 -3.85 7.76
CA GLY A 26 -14.93 -2.93 8.87
C GLY A 26 -14.00 -3.05 10.09
N ILE A 27 -13.02 -3.96 10.10
CA ILE A 27 -12.07 -4.11 11.23
C ILE A 27 -11.06 -2.95 11.35
N GLY A 28 -11.02 -2.04 10.36
CA GLY A 28 -10.17 -0.84 10.39
C GLY A 28 -8.86 -0.95 9.60
N LYS A 29 -8.76 -1.83 8.60
CA LYS A 29 -7.56 -1.99 7.76
C LYS A 29 -7.14 -0.68 7.08
N SER A 30 -8.06 -0.05 6.35
CA SER A 30 -7.81 1.22 5.66
C SER A 30 -7.53 2.36 6.65
N THR A 31 -8.19 2.36 7.82
CA THR A 31 -7.91 3.32 8.90
C THR A 31 -6.50 3.18 9.46
N PHE A 32 -6.04 1.94 9.67
CA PHE A 32 -4.66 1.67 10.09
C PHE A 32 -3.66 2.14 9.04
N ALA A 33 -3.90 1.82 7.76
CA ALA A 33 -3.04 2.25 6.66
C ALA A 33 -3.01 3.79 6.50
N ALA A 34 -4.14 4.45 6.73
CA ALA A 34 -4.25 5.92 6.72
C ALA A 34 -3.46 6.60 7.86
N SER A 35 -3.05 5.85 8.87
CA SER A 35 -2.24 6.36 9.98
C SER A 35 -0.73 6.24 9.75
N ALA A 36 -0.31 5.72 8.59
CA ALA A 36 1.10 5.64 8.22
C ALA A 36 1.70 7.03 7.96
N ASP A 37 3.03 7.11 7.91
CA ASP A 37 3.71 8.36 7.59
C ASP A 37 3.42 8.78 6.14
N ALA A 38 2.95 10.01 5.95
CA ALA A 38 2.56 10.64 4.69
C ALA A 38 1.98 9.65 3.65
N PRO A 39 0.78 9.08 3.89
CA PRO A 39 0.25 8.00 3.08
C PRO A 39 -0.35 8.50 1.76
N MET A 40 -0.22 7.69 0.71
CA MET A 40 -0.86 7.87 -0.58
C MET A 40 -1.54 6.56 -1.00
N PHE A 41 -2.83 6.62 -1.34
CA PHE A 41 -3.64 5.44 -1.68
C PHE A 41 -3.77 5.21 -3.20
N VAL A 42 -3.42 3.99 -3.63
CA VAL A 42 -3.82 3.40 -4.90
C VAL A 42 -5.04 2.52 -4.63
N LEU A 43 -6.21 2.98 -5.06
CA LEU A 43 -7.48 2.29 -4.83
C LEU A 43 -7.77 1.32 -5.97
N THR A 44 -8.07 0.07 -5.65
CA THR A 44 -8.62 -0.94 -6.56
C THR A 44 -10.02 -1.38 -6.15
N GLU A 45 -10.48 -0.97 -4.97
CA GLU A 45 -11.87 -1.08 -4.54
C GLU A 45 -12.44 0.29 -4.12
N ASP A 46 -13.77 0.41 -4.14
CA ASP A 46 -14.48 1.57 -3.61
C ASP A 46 -14.71 1.43 -2.09
N GLY A 47 -13.61 1.46 -1.34
CA GLY A 47 -13.57 1.11 0.09
C GLY A 47 -13.34 2.27 1.07
N LEU A 48 -13.02 3.47 0.59
CA LEU A 48 -12.56 4.57 1.48
C LEU A 48 -13.65 5.09 2.43
N GLY A 49 -14.93 4.98 2.06
CA GLY A 49 -16.05 5.39 2.90
C GLY A 49 -15.95 6.86 3.35
N LYS A 50 -15.55 7.08 4.62
CA LYS A 50 -15.42 8.42 5.25
C LYS A 50 -13.96 8.87 5.44
N LEU A 51 -12.97 8.10 5.00
CA LEU A 51 -11.57 8.47 5.13
C LEU A 51 -11.22 9.62 4.18
N GLN A 52 -10.62 10.67 4.72
CA GLN A 52 -10.11 11.81 3.96
C GLN A 52 -8.60 11.65 3.79
N VAL A 53 -8.19 10.91 2.77
CA VAL A 53 -6.79 10.58 2.48
C VAL A 53 -6.43 10.96 1.04
N PRO A 54 -5.18 11.31 0.73
CA PRO A 54 -4.72 11.45 -0.65
C PRO A 54 -4.84 10.12 -1.39
N HIS A 55 -5.51 10.15 -2.55
CA HIS A 55 -5.69 8.96 -3.37
C HIS A 55 -5.73 9.33 -4.86
N PHE A 56 -5.29 8.41 -5.70
CA PHE A 56 -5.57 8.48 -7.14
C PHE A 56 -7.05 8.14 -7.42
N PRO A 57 -7.57 8.40 -8.63
CA PRO A 57 -8.84 7.83 -9.06
C PRO A 57 -8.84 6.30 -8.95
N LEU A 58 -10.03 5.71 -8.77
CA LEU A 58 -10.19 4.25 -8.70
C LEU A 58 -9.56 3.55 -9.91
N ALA A 59 -8.61 2.66 -9.66
CA ALA A 59 -7.90 1.92 -10.68
C ALA A 59 -8.69 0.68 -11.08
N THR A 60 -9.25 0.70 -12.29
CA THR A 60 -10.09 -0.39 -12.83
C THR A 60 -9.34 -1.32 -13.79
N SER A 61 -8.01 -1.18 -13.89
CA SER A 61 -7.15 -2.03 -14.70
C SER A 61 -5.73 -2.06 -14.13
N TYR A 62 -4.96 -3.11 -14.46
CA TYR A 62 -3.56 -3.21 -14.08
C TYR A 62 -2.74 -2.01 -14.58
N ALA A 63 -2.99 -1.55 -15.81
CA ALA A 63 -2.28 -0.41 -16.39
C ALA A 63 -2.47 0.85 -15.53
N LYS A 64 -3.67 1.10 -15.01
CA LYS A 64 -3.92 2.25 -14.12
C LYS A 64 -3.21 2.14 -12.78
N VAL A 65 -3.08 0.93 -12.24
CA VAL A 65 -2.29 0.69 -11.02
C VAL A 65 -0.81 0.93 -11.28
N ALA A 66 -0.28 0.45 -12.41
CA ALA A 66 1.10 0.69 -12.82
C ALA A 66 1.38 2.18 -13.03
N GLU A 67 0.52 2.89 -13.78
CA GLU A 67 0.64 4.34 -14.00
C GLU A 67 0.66 5.13 -12.67
N ALA A 68 -0.18 4.75 -11.70
CA ALA A 68 -0.18 5.37 -10.37
C ALA A 68 1.12 5.12 -9.60
N LEU A 69 1.71 3.92 -9.72
CA LEU A 69 2.99 3.60 -9.10
C LEU A 69 4.15 4.31 -9.80
N ASP A 70 4.12 4.40 -11.12
CA ASP A 70 5.13 5.13 -11.91
C ASP A 70 5.13 6.62 -11.53
N ALA A 71 3.94 7.23 -11.36
CA ALA A 71 3.85 8.61 -10.87
C ALA A 71 4.48 8.80 -9.48
N LEU A 72 4.36 7.83 -8.57
CA LEU A 72 5.05 7.86 -7.27
C LEU A 72 6.55 7.55 -7.33
N LEU A 73 7.02 6.98 -8.44
CA LEU A 73 8.45 6.70 -8.62
C LEU A 73 9.16 7.89 -9.26
N ASP A 74 8.49 8.57 -10.19
CA ASP A 74 9.12 9.52 -11.10
C ASP A 74 8.80 10.99 -10.80
N GLU A 75 7.66 11.30 -10.16
CA GLU A 75 7.27 12.68 -9.85
C GLU A 75 7.74 13.12 -8.46
N ASP A 76 8.10 14.40 -8.34
CA ASP A 76 8.48 15.00 -7.05
C ASP A 76 7.27 15.05 -6.09
N HIS A 77 7.39 14.39 -4.94
CA HIS A 77 6.35 14.41 -3.91
C HIS A 77 6.90 14.17 -2.50
N SER A 78 6.07 14.41 -1.48
CA SER A 78 6.41 14.23 -0.06
C SER A 78 5.82 12.97 0.58
N TYR A 79 5.24 12.05 -0.20
CA TYR A 79 4.65 10.81 0.35
C TYR A 79 5.73 9.81 0.74
N SER A 80 5.55 9.18 1.91
CA SER A 80 6.50 8.18 2.47
C SER A 80 5.95 6.75 2.43
N THR A 81 4.63 6.60 2.32
CA THR A 81 3.96 5.29 2.33
C THR A 81 2.97 5.18 1.18
N VAL A 82 3.12 4.17 0.33
CA VAL A 82 2.10 3.78 -0.64
C VAL A 82 1.18 2.71 -0.04
N VAL A 83 -0.13 2.94 -0.12
CA VAL A 83 -1.17 2.01 0.33
C VAL A 83 -1.91 1.48 -0.88
N VAL A 84 -1.94 0.16 -1.06
CA VAL A 84 -2.76 -0.49 -2.09
C VAL A 84 -4.01 -1.03 -1.41
N ASP A 85 -5.15 -0.37 -1.65
CA ASP A 85 -6.45 -0.72 -1.04
C ASP A 85 -7.43 -1.14 -2.15
N SER A 86 -7.58 -2.43 -2.47
CA SER A 86 -7.04 -3.60 -1.77
C SER A 86 -6.39 -4.63 -2.72
N VAL A 87 -5.55 -5.50 -2.17
CA VAL A 87 -4.82 -6.50 -2.94
C VAL A 87 -5.70 -7.60 -3.54
N ASP A 88 -6.82 -7.93 -2.92
CA ASP A 88 -7.80 -8.91 -3.42
C ASP A 88 -8.61 -8.37 -4.61
N TRP A 89 -8.85 -7.05 -4.68
CA TRP A 89 -9.41 -6.43 -5.88
C TRP A 89 -8.37 -6.16 -6.97
N LEU A 90 -7.10 -5.99 -6.59
CA LEU A 90 -6.00 -5.92 -7.55
C LEU A 90 -5.77 -7.26 -8.27
N GLU A 91 -5.93 -8.38 -7.57
CA GLU A 91 -5.63 -9.73 -8.09
C GLU A 91 -6.35 -10.05 -9.42
N PRO A 92 -7.68 -9.86 -9.57
CA PRO A 92 -8.36 -10.05 -10.85
C PRO A 92 -7.83 -9.16 -11.97
N LEU A 93 -7.40 -7.93 -11.66
CA LEU A 93 -6.83 -7.01 -12.65
C LEU A 93 -5.46 -7.51 -13.15
N ILE A 94 -4.65 -8.06 -12.24
CA ILE A 94 -3.38 -8.70 -12.59
C ILE A 94 -3.65 -9.92 -13.47
N TRP A 95 -4.62 -10.76 -13.13
CA TRP A 95 -4.95 -11.94 -13.94
C TRP A 95 -5.41 -11.57 -15.34
N ALA A 96 -6.30 -10.59 -15.47
CA ALA A 96 -6.77 -10.11 -16.76
C ALA A 96 -5.60 -9.61 -17.64
N GLU A 97 -4.67 -8.86 -17.05
CA GLU A 97 -3.46 -8.40 -17.75
C GLU A 97 -2.51 -9.56 -18.09
N ALA A 98 -2.33 -10.52 -17.18
CA ALA A 98 -1.50 -11.68 -17.41
C ALA A 98 -2.05 -12.52 -18.58
N CYS A 99 -3.36 -12.74 -18.65
CA CYS A 99 -4.01 -13.36 -19.79
C CYS A 99 -3.75 -12.55 -21.07
N ARG A 100 -4.02 -11.24 -21.08
CA ARG A 100 -3.79 -10.38 -22.26
C ARG A 100 -2.35 -10.43 -22.79
N ARG A 101 -1.36 -10.58 -21.91
CA ARG A 101 0.06 -10.68 -22.28
C ARG A 101 0.45 -12.06 -22.82
N ASN A 102 -0.30 -13.11 -22.50
CA ASN A 102 0.10 -14.50 -22.71
C ASN A 102 -0.94 -15.39 -23.41
N GLY A 103 -2.15 -14.92 -23.73
CA GLY A 103 -3.25 -15.68 -24.34
C GLY A 103 -4.57 -14.91 -24.40
#